data_AF-A0A7Y2GM35-F1
#
_entry.id   AF-A0A7Y2GM35-F1
#
_cell.length_a   1.000
_cell.length_b   1.000
_cell.length_c   1.000
_cell.angle_alpha   90.00
_cell.angle_beta   90.00
_cell.angle_gamma   90.00
#
_symmetry.space_group_name_H-M   'P 1'
#
loop_
_entity.id
_entity.type
_entity.pdbx_description
1 polymer ?
#
loop_
_entity_poly.entity_id
_entity_poly.type
_entity_poly.pdbx_seq_one_letter_code
_entity_poly.pdbx_strand_id
1 'polypeptide(L)'
;MVAALTVLALVATGCLYYPAAGRSLQADAQQPWWCDGPGTLTDTECLHLSAGIDVIVANATRYPTVADALAAGAVPESLAVPSIGAAYRLPTAEDVFSQTKPQLLLYAGTDPADRLAGVAHLIERSVSAPPPAGY
;
A
#
# COMPACT_ATOMS: atom_id res chain seq x y z
N MET A 1 34.66 6.88 -25.34
CA MET A 1 34.29 7.75 -24.19
C MET A 1 32.80 8.12 -24.13
N VAL A 2 31.90 7.52 -24.92
CA VAL A 2 30.45 7.82 -24.85
C VAL A 2 29.67 6.78 -24.03
N ALA A 3 30.15 5.53 -23.96
CA ALA A 3 29.49 4.44 -23.25
C ALA A 3 29.47 4.58 -21.71
N ALA A 4 30.43 5.31 -21.12
CA ALA A 4 30.49 5.51 -19.68
C ALA A 4 29.43 6.51 -19.17
N LEU A 5 28.98 7.44 -20.02
CA LEU A 5 28.01 8.47 -19.65
C LEU A 5 26.57 7.91 -19.61
N THR A 6 26.25 6.89 -20.42
CA THR A 6 24.92 6.28 -20.44
C THR A 6 24.65 5.43 -19.20
N VAL A 7 25.65 4.72 -18.67
CA VAL A 7 25.49 3.91 -17.44
C VAL A 7 25.31 4.81 -16.21
N LEU A 8 26.01 5.95 -16.15
CA LEU A 8 25.84 6.92 -15.05
C LEU A 8 24.45 7.59 -15.06
N ALA A 9 23.91 7.87 -16.26
CA ALA A 9 22.57 8.43 -16.39
C ALA A 9 21.49 7.45 -15.90
N LEU A 10 21.61 6.15 -16.20
CA LEU A 10 20.67 5.12 -15.71
C LEU A 10 20.71 4.93 -14.19
N VAL A 11 21.86 5.12 -13.55
CA VAL A 11 21.98 5.10 -12.08
C VAL A 11 21.43 6.39 -11.45
N ALA A 12 21.58 7.53 -12.11
CA ALA A 12 21.05 8.81 -11.64
C ALA A 12 19.53 8.99 -11.90
N THR A 13 18.99 8.39 -12.96
CA THR A 13 17.54 8.29 -13.21
C THR A 13 16.92 7.06 -12.54
N GLY A 14 17.75 6.17 -12.01
CA GLY A 14 17.37 5.14 -11.06
C GLY A 14 17.04 5.78 -9.73
N CYS A 15 15.91 6.51 -9.70
CA CYS A 15 15.17 6.89 -8.52
C CYS A 15 14.88 5.61 -7.74
N LEU A 16 15.86 5.16 -6.96
CA LEU A 16 15.71 4.09 -5.99
C LEU A 16 14.54 4.52 -5.13
N TYR A 17 13.38 3.90 -5.33
CA TYR A 17 12.29 4.00 -4.39
C TYR A 17 12.87 3.57 -3.06
N TYR A 18 13.22 4.55 -2.24
CA TYR A 18 13.81 4.30 -0.95
C TYR A 18 12.63 4.06 -0.01
N PRO A 19 12.41 2.81 0.42
CA PRO A 19 11.19 2.45 1.14
C PRO A 19 11.05 3.33 2.37
N ALA A 20 9.82 3.73 2.67
CA ALA A 20 9.50 4.52 3.84
C ALA A 20 10.00 3.83 5.11
N ALA A 21 9.91 2.49 5.21
CA ALA A 21 10.46 1.75 6.34
C ALA A 21 11.99 1.85 6.44
N GLY A 22 12.70 1.93 5.32
CA GLY A 22 14.13 2.21 5.30
C GLY A 22 14.45 3.61 5.87
N ARG A 23 13.64 4.61 5.50
CA ARG A 23 13.77 5.99 6.02
C ARG A 23 13.50 6.09 7.51
N SER A 24 12.52 5.36 8.04
CA SER A 24 12.23 5.38 9.48
C SER A 24 13.35 4.76 10.31
N LEU A 25 14.10 3.80 9.76
CA LEU A 25 15.24 3.17 10.46
C LEU A 25 16.52 4.03 10.44
N GLN A 26 16.64 4.95 9.49
CA GLN A 26 17.81 5.82 9.32
C GLN A 26 17.63 7.22 9.90
N ALA A 27 16.44 7.55 10.42
CA ALA A 27 16.13 8.83 11.01
C ALA A 27 17.04 9.10 12.23
N ASP A 28 18.00 9.98 12.04
CA ASP A 28 19.04 10.39 12.98
C ASP A 28 18.48 11.34 14.06
N ALA A 29 17.71 10.74 14.97
CA ALA A 29 17.01 11.35 16.12
C ALA A 29 15.75 12.16 15.78
N GLN A 30 15.45 12.38 14.50
CA GLN A 30 14.21 13.04 14.08
C GLN A 30 13.41 12.10 13.18
N GLN A 31 12.25 11.66 13.67
CA GLN A 31 11.35 10.78 12.92
C GLN A 31 10.89 11.44 11.61
N PRO A 32 10.55 10.66 10.57
CA PRO A 32 9.99 11.22 9.35
C PRO A 32 8.70 12.02 9.59
N TRP A 33 8.42 13.01 8.73
CA TRP A 33 7.27 13.90 8.90
C TRP A 33 5.91 13.18 8.92
N TRP A 34 5.78 12.00 8.32
CA TRP A 34 4.55 11.21 8.37
C TRP A 34 4.37 10.46 9.71
N CYS A 35 5.38 10.48 10.58
CA CYS A 35 5.35 9.96 11.94
C CYS A 35 5.30 11.07 13.01
N ASP A 36 5.66 12.30 12.64
CA ASP A 36 5.67 13.47 13.51
C ASP A 36 4.36 14.29 13.37
N GLY A 37 3.48 14.18 14.37
CA GLY A 37 2.16 14.84 14.37
C GLY A 37 1.55 14.88 15.78
N PRO A 38 0.34 15.46 15.94
CA PRO A 38 -0.35 15.47 17.23
C PRO A 38 -0.71 14.03 17.64
N GLY A 39 0.12 13.45 18.51
CA GLY A 39 0.11 12.02 18.84
C GLY A 39 1.30 11.28 18.22
N THR A 40 2.52 11.80 18.40
CA THR A 40 3.78 11.25 17.89
C THR A 40 3.84 9.74 18.06
N LEU A 41 4.07 9.04 16.94
CA LEU A 41 4.19 7.59 16.93
C LEU A 41 5.48 7.18 17.65
N THR A 42 5.43 6.07 18.40
CA THR A 42 6.66 5.40 18.84
C THR A 42 7.47 4.94 17.61
N ASP A 43 8.77 4.69 17.78
CA ASP A 43 9.61 4.22 16.67
C ASP A 43 9.06 2.95 16.01
N THR A 44 8.50 2.05 16.82
CA THR A 44 7.84 0.82 16.35
C THR A 44 6.58 1.12 15.55
N GLU A 45 5.70 1.99 16.03
CA GLU A 45 4.49 2.39 15.31
C GLU A 45 4.83 3.12 14.00
N CYS A 46 5.84 3.99 14.02
CA CYS A 46 6.35 4.68 12.84
C CYS A 46 6.89 3.68 11.81
N LEU A 47 7.64 2.66 12.24
CA LEU A 47 8.13 1.59 11.36
C LEU A 47 6.97 0.80 10.73
N HIS A 48 5.95 0.45 11.52
CA HIS A 48 4.77 -0.26 11.00
C HIS A 48 3.97 0.58 10.01
N LEU A 49 3.72 1.86 10.30
CA LEU A 49 3.08 2.78 9.36
C LEU A 49 3.89 2.89 8.07
N SER A 50 5.20 3.06 8.20
CA SER A 50 6.11 3.19 7.07
C SER A 50 6.11 1.94 6.17
N ALA A 51 6.10 0.74 6.77
CA ALA A 51 5.93 -0.50 6.02
C ALA A 51 4.57 -0.58 5.31
N GLY A 52 3.50 -0.07 5.93
CA GLY A 52 2.18 0.05 5.30
C GLY A 52 2.19 0.97 4.08
N ILE A 53 2.87 2.12 4.17
CA ILE A 53 3.06 3.04 3.04
C ILE A 53 3.79 2.34 1.89
N ASP A 54 4.83 1.55 2.18
CA ASP A 54 5.56 0.79 1.17
C ASP A 54 4.67 -0.21 0.42
N VAL A 55 3.78 -0.90 1.14
CA VAL A 55 2.81 -1.83 0.56
C VAL A 55 1.81 -1.09 -0.33
N ILE A 56 1.34 0.09 0.09
CA ILE A 56 0.42 0.92 -0.71
C ILE A 56 1.09 1.36 -2.01
N VAL A 57 2.33 1.85 -1.95
CA VAL A 57 3.07 2.28 -3.15
C VAL A 57 3.33 1.12 -4.10
N ALA A 58 3.67 -0.06 -3.57
CA ALA A 58 3.86 -1.26 -4.37
C ALA A 58 2.56 -1.66 -5.11
N ASN A 59 1.41 -1.61 -4.44
CA ASN A 59 0.12 -1.88 -5.06
C ASN A 59 -0.29 -0.80 -6.08
N ALA A 60 -0.07 0.48 -5.77
CA ALA A 60 -0.34 1.58 -6.70
C ALA A 60 0.50 1.48 -7.98
N THR A 61 1.72 0.95 -7.87
CA THR A 61 2.59 0.70 -9.03
C THR A 61 2.12 -0.51 -9.83
N ARG A 62 1.67 -1.57 -9.15
CA ARG A 62 1.28 -2.84 -9.78
C ARG A 62 -0.11 -2.82 -10.40
N TYR A 63 -1.06 -2.12 -9.78
CA TYR A 63 -2.46 -2.03 -10.20
C TYR A 63 -2.93 -0.57 -10.29
N PRO A 64 -2.29 0.25 -11.14
CA PRO A 64 -2.49 1.69 -11.11
C PRO A 64 -3.90 2.11 -11.54
N THR A 65 -4.61 1.29 -12.31
CA THR A 65 -5.99 1.54 -12.75
C THR A 65 -6.92 0.35 -12.49
N VAL A 66 -8.23 0.60 -12.56
CA VAL A 66 -9.26 -0.47 -12.52
C VAL A 66 -9.00 -1.52 -13.61
N ALA A 67 -8.63 -1.09 -14.82
CA ALA A 67 -8.31 -2.00 -15.92
C ALA A 67 -7.16 -2.96 -15.57
N ASP A 68 -6.11 -2.46 -14.90
CA ASP A 68 -4.96 -3.28 -14.49
C ASP A 68 -5.34 -4.31 -13.42
N ALA A 69 -6.17 -3.93 -12.46
CA ALA A 69 -6.68 -4.86 -11.45
C ALA A 69 -7.53 -5.97 -12.08
N LEU A 70 -8.44 -5.61 -12.99
CA LEU A 70 -9.26 -6.59 -13.72
C LEU A 70 -8.39 -7.53 -14.56
N ALA A 71 -7.37 -7.00 -15.24
CA ALA A 71 -6.42 -7.81 -16.01
C ALA A 71 -5.61 -8.77 -15.12
N ALA A 72 -5.39 -8.41 -13.85
CA ALA A 72 -4.76 -9.26 -12.84
C ALA A 72 -5.72 -10.27 -12.19
N GLY A 73 -6.98 -10.32 -12.63
CA GLY A 73 -7.99 -11.24 -12.12
C GLY A 73 -8.71 -10.75 -10.86
N ALA A 74 -8.63 -9.46 -10.52
CA ALA A 74 -9.46 -8.89 -9.48
C ALA A 74 -10.93 -8.88 -9.91
N VAL A 75 -11.85 -9.00 -8.95
CA VAL A 75 -13.31 -8.95 -9.19
C VAL A 75 -13.94 -7.83 -8.38
N PRO A 76 -15.00 -7.15 -8.87
CA PRO A 76 -15.72 -6.16 -8.09
C PRO A 76 -16.23 -6.75 -6.77
N GLU A 77 -16.03 -6.02 -5.67
CA GLU A 77 -16.49 -6.40 -4.34
C GLU A 77 -17.46 -5.34 -3.81
N SER A 78 -18.65 -5.76 -3.40
CA SER A 78 -19.65 -4.84 -2.84
C SER A 78 -19.44 -4.72 -1.33
N LEU A 79 -18.81 -3.63 -0.89
CA LEU A 79 -18.67 -3.33 0.52
C LEU A 79 -19.90 -2.57 1.01
N ALA A 80 -20.51 -3.00 2.12
CA ALA A 80 -21.66 -2.34 2.74
C ALA A 80 -21.28 -1.06 3.50
N VAL A 81 -20.32 -0.30 2.97
CA VAL A 81 -19.78 0.91 3.59
C VAL A 81 -19.83 2.04 2.57
N PRO A 82 -20.59 3.12 2.83
CA PRO A 82 -20.62 4.24 1.92
C PRO A 82 -19.26 4.98 1.90
N SER A 83 -18.93 5.57 0.76
CA SER A 83 -17.81 6.53 0.59
C SER A 83 -16.38 5.98 0.69
N ILE A 84 -16.17 4.67 0.57
CA ILE A 84 -14.81 4.07 0.58
C ILE A 84 -14.25 3.79 -0.83
N GLY A 85 -14.91 4.31 -1.87
CA GLY A 85 -14.54 4.08 -3.27
C GLY A 85 -15.12 2.78 -3.85
N ALA A 86 -14.76 2.47 -5.09
CA ALA A 86 -15.10 1.20 -5.72
C ALA A 86 -14.07 0.14 -5.32
N ALA A 87 -14.54 -0.96 -4.74
CA ALA A 87 -13.68 -2.01 -4.24
C ALA A 87 -13.55 -3.17 -5.25
N TYR A 88 -12.32 -3.66 -5.40
CA TYR A 88 -12.00 -4.82 -6.23
C TYR A 88 -11.14 -5.78 -5.41
N ARG A 89 -11.58 -7.04 -5.33
CA ARG A 89 -10.92 -8.10 -4.58
C ARG A 89 -9.95 -8.87 -5.46
N LEU A 90 -8.70 -8.95 -5.02
CA LEU A 90 -7.67 -9.78 -5.63
C LEU A 90 -7.99 -11.27 -5.41
N PRO A 91 -7.53 -12.18 -6.29
CA PRO A 91 -7.82 -13.61 -6.22
C PRO A 91 -7.11 -14.35 -5.06
N THR A 92 -6.50 -13.63 -4.12
CA THR A 92 -5.79 -14.19 -2.97
C THR A 92 -6.64 -14.00 -1.72
N ALA A 93 -7.04 -15.10 -1.08
CA ALA A 93 -7.63 -15.08 0.25
C ALA A 93 -6.51 -15.30 1.29
N GLU A 94 -6.53 -14.55 2.38
CA GLU A 94 -5.72 -14.82 3.57
C GLU A 94 -6.68 -15.08 4.73
N ASP A 95 -6.45 -16.14 5.48
CA ASP A 95 -7.17 -16.53 6.69
C ASP A 95 -6.66 -15.78 7.94
N VAL A 96 -5.48 -15.17 7.83
CA VAL A 96 -4.85 -14.35 8.86
C VAL A 96 -4.54 -12.96 8.31
N PHE A 97 -4.71 -11.94 9.15
CA PHE A 97 -4.30 -10.59 8.79
C PHE A 97 -2.81 -10.54 8.42
N SER A 98 -2.52 -10.02 7.23
CA SER A 98 -1.16 -9.80 6.76
C SER A 98 -1.03 -8.37 6.26
N GLN A 99 -0.29 -7.54 6.99
CA GLN A 99 -0.08 -6.13 6.65
C GLN A 99 0.48 -5.96 5.22
N THR A 100 1.26 -6.93 4.73
CA THR A 100 1.92 -6.87 3.41
C THR A 100 1.08 -7.41 2.26
N LYS A 101 -0.10 -7.98 2.54
CA LYS A 101 -0.96 -8.60 1.53
C LYS A 101 -2.41 -8.13 1.67
N PRO A 102 -2.73 -6.89 1.25
CA PRO A 102 -4.12 -6.47 1.18
C PRO A 102 -4.88 -7.27 0.10
N GLN A 103 -6.14 -7.62 0.38
CA GLN A 103 -7.00 -8.35 -0.54
C GLN A 103 -7.87 -7.42 -1.38
N LEU A 104 -8.08 -6.18 -0.92
CA LEU A 104 -8.89 -5.19 -1.60
C LEU A 104 -8.06 -4.04 -2.14
N LEU A 105 -8.40 -3.67 -3.37
CA LEU A 105 -7.97 -2.46 -4.04
C LEU A 105 -9.17 -1.48 -4.07
N LEU A 106 -8.97 -0.27 -3.57
CA LEU A 106 -10.00 0.78 -3.54
C LEU A 106 -9.68 1.81 -4.60
N TYR A 107 -10.61 2.05 -5.52
CA TYR A 107 -10.49 3.00 -6.61
C TYR A 107 -11.43 4.19 -6.40
N ALA A 108 -11.08 5.34 -6.99
CA ALA A 108 -11.91 6.54 -6.91
C ALA A 108 -13.32 6.35 -7.51
N GLY A 109 -13.47 5.40 -8.43
CA GLY A 109 -14.72 5.04 -9.08
C GLY A 109 -14.57 3.72 -9.86
N THR A 110 -15.51 3.47 -10.77
CA THR A 110 -15.60 2.22 -11.56
C THR A 110 -15.14 2.37 -13.01
N ASP A 111 -14.67 3.55 -13.42
CA ASP A 111 -14.13 3.75 -14.77
C ASP A 111 -12.84 2.93 -14.94
N PRO A 112 -12.61 2.25 -16.08
CA PRO A 112 -11.37 1.50 -16.32
C PRO A 112 -10.08 2.32 -16.08
N ALA A 113 -10.12 3.64 -16.24
CA ALA A 113 -8.99 4.53 -16.01
C ALA A 113 -8.92 5.11 -14.58
N ASP A 114 -9.91 4.85 -13.72
CA ASP A 114 -9.89 5.32 -12.33
C ASP A 114 -8.68 4.77 -11.60
N ARG A 115 -8.04 5.64 -10.80
CA ARG A 115 -6.78 5.35 -10.11
C ARG A 115 -6.99 4.72 -8.75
N LEU A 116 -6.01 3.92 -8.33
CA LEU A 116 -5.97 3.36 -6.99
C LEU A 116 -5.91 4.49 -5.96
N ALA A 117 -6.88 4.50 -5.04
CA ALA A 117 -7.00 5.45 -3.95
C ALA A 117 -6.58 4.85 -2.60
N GLY A 118 -6.63 3.52 -2.47
CA GLY A 118 -6.23 2.84 -1.26
C GLY A 118 -6.22 1.33 -1.39
N VAL A 119 -5.86 0.67 -0.30
CA VAL A 119 -5.92 -0.79 -0.16
C VAL A 119 -6.59 -1.12 1.16
N ALA A 120 -7.22 -2.29 1.24
CA ALA A 120 -7.82 -2.77 2.49
C ALA A 120 -7.62 -4.27 2.65
N HIS A 121 -7.71 -4.72 3.90
CA HIS A 121 -7.60 -6.12 4.26
C HIS A 121 -8.99 -6.70 4.50
N LEU A 122 -9.28 -7.81 3.82
CA LEU A 122 -10.42 -8.66 4.13
C LEU A 122 -9.91 -9.83 4.94
N ILE A 123 -10.39 -9.94 6.18
CA ILE A 123 -10.14 -11.10 7.03
C ILE A 123 -11.43 -11.91 7.03
N GLU A 124 -11.44 -13.01 6.28
CA GLU A 124 -12.54 -13.96 6.32
C GLU A 124 -12.53 -14.66 7.68
N ARG A 125 -13.40 -14.23 8.60
CA ARG A 125 -13.56 -14.90 9.90
C ARG A 125 -14.57 -16.03 9.81
N SER A 126 -14.21 -17.18 10.37
CA SER A 126 -15.12 -18.29 10.60
C SER A 126 -15.96 -18.17 11.89
N VAL A 127 -15.66 -17.26 12.83
CA VAL A 127 -16.46 -17.06 14.08
C VAL A 127 -16.25 -15.68 14.77
N SER A 128 -17.22 -15.32 15.62
CA SER A 128 -17.51 -14.05 16.30
C SER A 128 -16.49 -13.48 17.31
N ALA A 129 -15.19 -13.50 17.03
CA ALA A 129 -14.23 -12.80 17.88
C ALA A 129 -14.34 -11.26 17.68
N PRO A 130 -14.08 -10.42 18.70
CA PRO A 130 -13.93 -8.96 18.49
C PRO A 130 -12.71 -8.66 17.60
N PRO A 131 -12.69 -7.56 16.82
CA PRO A 131 -11.52 -7.17 16.03
C PRO A 131 -10.26 -7.12 16.91
N PRO A 132 -9.06 -7.45 16.36
CA PRO A 132 -7.82 -7.33 17.12
C PRO A 132 -7.68 -5.91 17.67
N ALA A 133 -7.26 -5.77 18.94
CA ALA A 133 -7.04 -4.46 19.52
C ALA A 133 -5.97 -3.70 18.72
N GLY A 134 -6.25 -2.43 18.38
CA GLY A 134 -5.34 -1.57 17.62
C GLY A 134 -5.68 -1.38 16.13
N TYR A 135 -6.87 -1.83 15.68
CA TYR A 135 -7.45 -1.52 14.37
C TYR A 135 -8.90 -1.05 14.51
#